data_AF-A0A7S1XJJ0-F1
#
_entry.id   AF-A0A7S1XJJ0-F1
#
_cell.length_a   1.000
_cell.length_b   1.000
_cell.length_c   1.000
_cell.angle_alpha   90.00
_cell.angle_beta   90.00
_cell.angle_gamma   90.00
#
_symmetry.space_group_name_H-M   'P 1'
#
loop_
_entity.id
_entity.type
_entity.pdbx_description
1 polymer ?
#
loop_
_entity_poly.entity_id
_entity_poly.type
_entity_poly.pdbx_seq_one_letter_code
_entity_poly.pdbx_strand_id
1 'polypeptide(L)'
;MDLDPKVVEGAYNLALYLGAPFFSYPHKPFLQLAKGAAYARAYFHFRRDHQDAFNLAMHFFCLFYQLYGNYGWLSALDGFFGTGGFIPTLTTIFWSGALYYAVDDDAEEAPIVRASAILLLLFFFAVRGELEKYWTYVATLQALSDAAVYVTLVKKEPITEYGMLAGALAARIAVTFVCFRLRGCLSKMKSVVNVALLSYMVYGTQMNPYHGIPYAMSFGLWGWILAFLTDQPAIYFWSTGFAATMLQGVAHAISGEQGTMPTLHNYADEVAHVTYFPVLLLRSCYESVNAIPPPVLET
;
A
#
# COMPACT_ATOMS: atom_id res chain seq x y z
N MET A 1 30.54 7.19 -17.43
CA MET A 1 30.72 7.63 -16.03
C MET A 1 29.74 6.81 -15.23
N ASP A 2 30.23 5.82 -14.49
CA ASP A 2 29.35 4.93 -13.72
C ASP A 2 28.87 5.69 -12.47
N LEU A 3 27.56 5.73 -12.28
CA LEU A 3 26.96 6.34 -11.08
C LEU A 3 27.26 5.45 -9.87
N ASP A 4 27.43 6.06 -8.70
CA ASP A 4 27.55 5.34 -7.43
C ASP A 4 26.34 4.40 -7.25
N PRO A 5 26.53 3.08 -7.02
CA PRO A 5 25.45 2.14 -6.80
C PRO A 5 24.43 2.57 -5.74
N LYS A 6 24.86 3.28 -4.69
CA LYS A 6 23.96 3.80 -3.64
C LYS A 6 23.04 4.90 -4.16
N VAL A 7 23.52 5.73 -5.08
CA VAL A 7 22.71 6.77 -5.72
C VAL A 7 21.64 6.14 -6.61
N VAL A 8 22.02 5.06 -7.31
CA VAL A 8 21.09 4.31 -8.17
C VAL A 8 20.01 3.61 -7.33
N GLU A 9 20.40 2.96 -6.23
CA GLU A 9 19.48 2.33 -5.27
C GLU A 9 18.56 3.38 -4.60
N GLY A 10 19.10 4.51 -4.16
CA GLY A 10 18.31 5.59 -3.57
C GLY A 10 17.26 6.18 -4.52
N ALA A 11 17.59 6.29 -5.81
CA ALA A 11 16.64 6.74 -6.85
C ALA A 11 15.52 5.71 -7.08
N TYR A 12 15.85 4.43 -7.03
CA TYR A 12 14.89 3.34 -7.14
C TYR A 12 13.94 3.28 -5.94
N ASN A 13 14.46 3.37 -4.71
CA ASN A 13 13.65 3.45 -3.50
C ASN A 13 12.73 4.68 -3.52
N LEU A 14 13.23 5.82 -4.01
CA LEU A 14 12.40 7.01 -4.18
C LEU A 14 11.26 6.75 -5.18
N ALA A 15 11.56 6.20 -6.36
CA ALA A 15 10.56 5.89 -7.37
C ALA A 15 9.50 4.89 -6.88
N LEU A 16 9.90 3.96 -6.01
CA LEU A 16 9.01 2.94 -5.45
C LEU A 16 8.13 3.48 -4.32
N TYR A 17 8.73 4.15 -3.33
CA TYR A 17 8.07 4.47 -2.07
C TYR A 17 7.51 5.88 -1.96
N LEU A 18 7.93 6.83 -2.81
CA LEU A 18 7.42 8.20 -2.74
C LEU A 18 5.90 8.23 -2.85
N GLY A 19 5.32 7.36 -3.67
CA GLY A 19 3.87 7.25 -3.88
C GLY A 19 3.16 6.22 -3.03
N ALA A 20 3.67 5.90 -1.85
CA ALA A 20 3.38 4.64 -1.16
C ALA A 20 3.90 3.40 -1.93
N PRO A 21 4.11 2.25 -1.26
CA PRO A 21 4.87 1.12 -1.85
C PRO A 21 4.13 0.40 -2.99
N PHE A 22 2.82 0.23 -2.87
CA PHE A 22 2.00 -0.54 -3.82
C PHE A 22 1.37 0.33 -4.91
N PHE A 23 0.31 -0.14 -5.60
CA PHE A 23 -0.45 0.60 -6.63
C PHE A 23 -0.49 2.09 -6.29
N SER A 24 -0.19 3.00 -7.21
CA SER A 24 -0.37 4.44 -6.98
C SER A 24 -0.09 5.22 -8.25
N TYR A 25 1.18 5.32 -8.62
CA TYR A 25 1.63 6.15 -9.73
C TYR A 25 1.66 5.38 -11.06
N PRO A 26 1.48 6.09 -12.19
CA PRO A 26 1.48 5.49 -13.52
C PRO A 26 2.86 4.98 -13.94
N HIS A 27 3.95 5.38 -13.28
CA HIS A 27 5.30 4.98 -13.70
C HIS A 27 5.72 3.58 -13.24
N LYS A 28 5.06 3.03 -12.20
CA LYS A 28 5.46 1.75 -11.59
C LYS A 28 5.37 0.55 -12.55
N PRO A 29 4.35 0.42 -13.42
CA PRO A 29 4.36 -0.55 -14.51
C PRO A 29 5.64 -0.53 -15.36
N PHE A 30 6.17 0.65 -15.69
CA PHE A 30 7.42 0.75 -16.46
C PHE A 30 8.64 0.39 -15.62
N LEU A 31 8.61 0.70 -14.33
CA LEU A 31 9.65 0.28 -13.38
C LEU A 31 9.72 -1.25 -13.28
N GLN A 32 8.56 -1.91 -13.26
CA GLN A 32 8.45 -3.36 -13.33
C GLN A 32 9.04 -3.92 -14.62
N LEU A 33 8.70 -3.35 -15.78
CA LEU A 33 9.28 -3.77 -17.06
C LEU A 33 10.81 -3.57 -17.13
N ALA A 34 11.32 -2.51 -16.51
CA ALA A 34 12.74 -2.17 -16.57
C ALA A 34 13.61 -2.94 -15.58
N LYS A 35 13.08 -3.25 -14.39
CA LYS A 35 13.87 -3.72 -13.24
C LYS A 35 13.19 -4.79 -12.39
N GLY A 36 11.94 -5.12 -12.65
CA GLY A 36 11.18 -6.08 -11.86
C GLY A 36 11.55 -7.53 -12.17
N ALA A 37 11.34 -8.40 -11.19
CA ALA A 37 11.42 -9.86 -11.38
C ALA A 37 10.23 -10.38 -12.20
N ALA A 38 10.38 -11.55 -12.81
CA ALA A 38 9.30 -12.20 -13.54
C ALA A 38 8.12 -12.58 -12.62
N TYR A 39 6.91 -12.61 -13.18
CA TYR A 39 5.69 -12.94 -12.44
C TYR A 39 5.77 -14.31 -11.76
N ALA A 40 6.22 -15.36 -12.44
CA ALA A 40 6.34 -16.70 -11.87
C ALA A 40 7.17 -16.73 -10.58
N ARG A 41 8.28 -15.99 -10.53
CA ARG A 41 9.12 -15.84 -9.34
C ARG A 41 8.40 -15.09 -8.22
N ALA A 42 7.77 -13.96 -8.54
CA ALA A 42 6.98 -13.20 -7.57
C ALA A 42 5.81 -14.04 -7.02
N TYR A 43 5.18 -14.84 -7.87
CA TYR A 43 4.09 -15.75 -7.51
C TYR A 43 4.54 -16.86 -6.57
N PHE A 44 5.66 -17.52 -6.87
CA PHE A 44 6.24 -18.51 -5.98
C PHE A 44 6.48 -17.96 -4.56
N HIS A 45 7.15 -16.81 -4.46
CA HIS A 45 7.42 -16.18 -3.15
C HIS A 45 6.15 -15.75 -2.44
N PHE A 46 5.22 -15.10 -3.16
CA PHE A 46 3.95 -14.67 -2.58
C PHE A 46 3.17 -15.87 -2.05
N ARG A 47 2.96 -16.89 -2.88
CA ARG A 47 2.14 -18.05 -2.51
C ARG A 47 2.75 -18.79 -1.33
N ARG A 48 4.07 -19.05 -1.33
CA ARG A 48 4.79 -19.69 -0.21
C ARG A 48 4.49 -19.01 1.14
N ASP A 49 4.42 -17.68 1.14
CA ASP A 49 4.27 -16.87 2.36
C ASP A 49 2.80 -16.51 2.70
N HIS A 50 1.83 -17.02 1.91
CA HIS A 50 0.39 -16.76 2.07
C HIS A 50 -0.42 -18.04 1.80
N GLN A 51 -0.27 -19.02 2.70
CA GLN A 51 -1.03 -20.26 2.71
C GLN A 51 -2.27 -20.17 3.60
N ASP A 52 -2.21 -19.37 4.67
CA ASP A 52 -3.31 -19.20 5.60
C ASP A 52 -4.46 -18.35 5.02
N ALA A 53 -5.69 -18.86 5.16
CA ALA A 53 -6.88 -18.21 4.61
C ALA A 53 -7.19 -16.88 5.28
N PHE A 54 -6.89 -16.74 6.58
CA PHE A 54 -7.07 -15.48 7.30
C PHE A 54 -6.02 -14.45 6.84
N ASN A 55 -4.77 -14.86 6.60
CA ASN A 55 -3.76 -13.97 6.02
C ASN A 55 -4.19 -13.43 4.64
N LEU A 56 -4.68 -14.31 3.76
CA LEU A 56 -5.19 -13.91 2.44
C LEU A 56 -6.39 -12.95 2.55
N ALA A 57 -7.32 -13.21 3.47
CA ALA A 57 -8.47 -12.33 3.70
C ALA A 57 -8.04 -10.93 4.17
N MET A 58 -7.07 -10.86 5.08
CA MET A 58 -6.50 -9.59 5.55
C MET A 58 -5.75 -8.85 4.43
N HIS A 59 -5.01 -9.55 3.58
CA HIS A 59 -4.37 -8.96 2.40
C HIS A 59 -5.39 -8.43 1.39
N PHE A 60 -6.55 -9.08 1.24
CA PHE A 60 -7.64 -8.59 0.42
C PHE A 60 -8.23 -7.29 0.96
N PHE A 61 -8.42 -7.20 2.28
CA PHE A 61 -8.77 -5.93 2.93
C PHE A 61 -7.70 -4.86 2.68
N CYS A 62 -6.41 -5.21 2.79
CA CYS A 62 -5.31 -4.29 2.52
C CYS A 62 -5.33 -3.79 1.08
N LEU A 63 -5.56 -4.66 0.10
CA LEU A 63 -5.71 -4.29 -1.32
C LEU A 63 -6.84 -3.27 -1.50
N PHE A 64 -8.00 -3.52 -0.91
CA PHE A 64 -9.15 -2.62 -1.01
C PHE A 64 -8.85 -1.25 -0.39
N TYR A 65 -8.27 -1.24 0.82
CA TYR A 65 -7.92 -0.02 1.53
C TYR A 65 -6.84 0.79 0.81
N GLN A 66 -5.89 0.09 0.20
CA GLN A 66 -4.85 0.69 -0.62
C GLN A 66 -5.44 1.31 -1.89
N LEU A 67 -6.27 0.59 -2.66
CA LEU A 67 -6.93 1.12 -3.86
C LEU A 67 -7.80 2.35 -3.54
N TYR A 68 -8.53 2.33 -2.42
CA TYR A 68 -9.25 3.49 -1.88
C TYR A 68 -8.32 4.69 -1.71
N GLY A 69 -7.21 4.49 -1.01
CA GLY A 69 -6.17 5.49 -0.81
C GLY A 69 -5.64 6.09 -2.10
N ASN A 70 -5.22 5.22 -2.99
CA ASN A 70 -4.53 5.60 -4.21
C ASN A 70 -5.42 6.37 -5.17
N TYR A 71 -6.65 5.91 -5.39
CA TYR A 71 -7.56 6.63 -6.29
C TYR A 71 -8.03 7.95 -5.69
N GLY A 72 -8.18 8.05 -4.37
CA GLY A 72 -8.41 9.32 -3.68
C GLY A 72 -7.23 10.29 -3.87
N TRP A 73 -5.99 9.78 -3.74
CA TRP A 73 -4.78 10.55 -3.96
C TRP A 73 -4.62 11.01 -5.42
N LEU A 74 -4.84 10.11 -6.38
CA LEU A 74 -4.78 10.43 -7.81
C LEU A 74 -5.84 11.45 -8.21
N SER A 75 -7.05 11.37 -7.63
CA SER A 75 -8.10 12.37 -7.85
C SER A 75 -7.69 13.73 -7.29
N ALA A 76 -7.07 13.77 -6.11
CA ALA A 76 -6.57 15.01 -5.53
C ALA A 76 -5.42 15.63 -6.35
N LEU A 77 -4.50 14.80 -6.86
CA LEU A 77 -3.44 15.25 -7.77
C LEU A 77 -4.01 15.80 -9.08
N ASP A 78 -4.98 15.11 -9.66
CA ASP A 78 -5.65 15.55 -10.88
C ASP A 78 -6.33 16.90 -10.70
N GLY A 79 -7.02 17.11 -9.57
CA GLY A 79 -7.61 18.39 -9.21
C GLY A 79 -6.55 19.48 -8.97
N PHE A 80 -5.42 19.14 -8.36
CA PHE A 80 -4.31 20.08 -8.13
C PHE A 80 -3.67 20.56 -9.44
N PHE A 81 -3.44 19.66 -10.40
CA PHE A 81 -2.86 20.00 -11.69
C PHE A 81 -3.90 20.47 -12.72
N GLY A 82 -5.19 20.34 -12.43
CA GLY A 82 -6.27 20.72 -13.34
C GLY A 82 -6.34 19.85 -14.60
N THR A 83 -6.00 18.56 -14.50
CA THR A 83 -5.80 17.68 -15.67
C THR A 83 -7.05 16.94 -16.14
N GLY A 84 -8.22 17.16 -15.52
CA GLY A 84 -9.51 16.71 -16.04
C GLY A 84 -9.69 15.19 -16.07
N GLY A 85 -9.06 14.47 -15.15
CA GLY A 85 -9.08 13.01 -15.02
C GLY A 85 -7.91 12.29 -15.68
N PHE A 86 -6.98 13.00 -16.32
CA PHE A 86 -5.86 12.40 -17.06
C PHE A 86 -4.97 11.51 -16.18
N ILE A 87 -4.58 11.97 -14.99
CA ILE A 87 -3.68 11.25 -14.09
C ILE A 87 -4.27 9.89 -13.65
N PRO A 88 -5.48 9.82 -13.07
CA PRO A 88 -6.09 8.53 -12.70
C PRO A 88 -6.41 7.67 -13.93
N THR A 89 -6.70 8.26 -15.10
CA THR A 89 -6.96 7.51 -16.34
C THR A 89 -5.71 6.81 -16.83
N LEU A 90 -4.58 7.54 -16.97
CA LEU A 90 -3.30 6.94 -17.36
C LEU A 90 -2.86 5.86 -16.39
N THR A 91 -3.00 6.11 -15.09
CA THR A 91 -2.67 5.12 -14.06
C THR A 91 -3.49 3.86 -14.28
N THR A 92 -4.80 3.99 -14.44
CA THR A 92 -5.69 2.84 -14.64
C THR A 92 -5.32 2.06 -15.90
N ILE A 93 -5.05 2.74 -17.01
CA ILE A 93 -4.67 2.10 -18.28
C ILE A 93 -3.36 1.33 -18.13
N PHE A 94 -2.30 1.96 -17.63
CA PHE A 94 -0.98 1.33 -17.55
C PHE A 94 -0.95 0.16 -16.57
N TRP A 95 -1.62 0.31 -15.43
CA TRP A 95 -1.75 -0.79 -14.49
C TRP A 95 -2.63 -1.92 -15.03
N SER A 96 -3.74 -1.62 -15.71
CA SER A 96 -4.59 -2.67 -16.30
C SER A 96 -3.84 -3.45 -17.37
N GLY A 97 -3.06 -2.76 -18.22
CA GLY A 97 -2.18 -3.41 -19.19
C GLY A 97 -1.12 -4.29 -18.51
N ALA A 98 -0.43 -3.76 -17.50
CA ALA A 98 0.58 -4.52 -16.77
C ALA A 98 0.01 -5.78 -16.10
N LEU A 99 -1.17 -5.70 -15.49
CA LEU A 99 -1.83 -6.83 -14.84
C LEU A 99 -2.39 -7.83 -15.86
N TYR A 100 -2.89 -7.36 -17.01
CA TYR A 100 -3.38 -8.22 -18.09
C TYR A 100 -2.25 -9.10 -18.65
N TYR A 101 -1.06 -8.54 -18.82
CA TYR A 101 0.11 -9.28 -19.33
C TYR A 101 1.00 -9.90 -18.24
N ALA A 102 0.62 -9.80 -16.96
CA ALA A 102 1.44 -10.28 -15.85
C ALA A 102 1.40 -11.80 -15.70
N VAL A 103 0.21 -12.38 -15.68
CA VAL A 103 0.02 -13.81 -15.37
C VAL A 103 0.45 -14.65 -16.57
N ASP A 104 1.02 -15.83 -16.36
CA ASP A 104 1.34 -16.74 -17.47
C ASP A 104 0.06 -17.24 -18.16
N ASP A 105 0.03 -17.26 -19.51
CA ASP A 105 -1.15 -17.66 -20.29
C ASP A 105 -1.53 -19.15 -20.11
N ASP A 106 -0.58 -19.97 -19.65
CA ASP A 106 -0.78 -21.42 -19.46
C ASP A 106 -1.53 -21.76 -18.16
N ALA A 107 -1.76 -20.79 -17.28
CA ALA A 107 -2.54 -20.99 -16.05
C ALA A 107 -4.04 -20.91 -16.35
N GLU A 108 -4.81 -21.95 -16.01
CA GLU A 108 -6.25 -22.06 -16.27
C GLU A 108 -7.04 -20.88 -15.66
N GLU A 109 -6.60 -20.40 -14.49
CA GLU A 109 -7.18 -19.31 -13.73
C GLU A 109 -6.76 -17.91 -14.21
N ALA A 110 -5.82 -17.81 -15.15
CA ALA A 110 -5.29 -16.52 -15.60
C ALA A 110 -6.39 -15.54 -16.07
N PRO A 111 -7.40 -15.94 -16.87
CA PRO A 111 -8.44 -15.02 -17.33
C PRO A 111 -9.26 -14.40 -16.18
N ILE A 112 -9.70 -15.22 -15.22
CA ILE A 112 -10.55 -14.74 -14.12
C ILE A 112 -9.76 -13.89 -13.12
N VAL A 113 -8.49 -14.24 -12.85
CA VAL A 113 -7.60 -13.46 -11.98
C VAL A 113 -7.32 -12.08 -12.60
N ARG A 114 -6.96 -12.03 -13.89
CA ARG A 114 -6.71 -10.77 -14.62
C ARG A 114 -7.97 -9.89 -14.63
N ALA A 115 -9.11 -10.47 -15.00
CA ALA A 115 -10.37 -9.74 -15.08
C ALA A 115 -10.77 -9.17 -13.71
N SER A 116 -10.65 -9.97 -12.64
CA SER A 116 -11.00 -9.55 -11.29
C SER A 116 -10.11 -8.41 -10.79
N ALA A 117 -8.79 -8.48 -11.04
CA ALA A 117 -7.88 -7.39 -10.69
C ALA A 117 -8.25 -6.10 -11.43
N ILE A 118 -8.43 -6.17 -12.75
CA ILE A 118 -8.80 -5.01 -13.58
C ILE A 118 -10.15 -4.42 -13.16
N LEU A 119 -11.15 -5.26 -12.86
CA LEU A 119 -12.46 -4.81 -12.38
C LEU A 119 -12.35 -4.07 -11.03
N LEU A 120 -11.49 -4.51 -10.11
CA LEU A 120 -11.23 -3.77 -8.87
C LEU A 120 -10.64 -2.38 -9.14
N LEU A 121 -9.67 -2.29 -10.06
CA LEU A 121 -9.09 -1.00 -10.46
C LEU A 121 -10.15 -0.09 -11.09
N LEU A 122 -10.96 -0.62 -12.01
CA LEU A 122 -12.03 0.12 -12.67
C LEU A 122 -13.12 0.58 -11.69
N PHE A 123 -13.45 -0.24 -10.68
CA PHE A 123 -14.39 0.12 -9.64
C PHE A 123 -13.91 1.37 -8.87
N PHE A 124 -12.67 1.34 -8.35
CA PHE A 124 -12.12 2.47 -7.61
C PHE A 124 -11.87 3.69 -8.50
N PHE A 125 -11.50 3.49 -9.76
CA PHE A 125 -11.49 4.57 -10.74
C PHE A 125 -12.87 5.22 -10.84
N ALA A 126 -13.94 4.45 -11.02
CA ALA A 126 -15.30 4.99 -11.18
C ALA A 126 -15.78 5.78 -9.94
N VAL A 127 -15.48 5.29 -8.73
CA VAL A 127 -15.94 5.93 -7.49
C VAL A 127 -14.98 7.00 -6.93
N ARG A 128 -13.84 7.26 -7.59
CA ARG A 128 -12.76 8.14 -7.05
C ARG A 128 -13.24 9.53 -6.61
N GLY A 129 -14.18 10.13 -7.34
CA GLY A 129 -14.73 11.46 -7.02
C GLY A 129 -15.61 11.48 -5.76
N GLU A 130 -16.10 10.32 -5.33
CA GLU A 130 -16.92 10.18 -4.12
C GLU A 130 -16.08 9.90 -2.88
N LEU A 131 -14.85 9.39 -3.04
CA LEU A 131 -14.00 8.97 -1.91
C LEU A 131 -13.68 10.12 -0.97
N GLU A 132 -13.47 11.32 -1.52
CA GLU A 132 -13.17 12.54 -0.75
C GLU A 132 -14.34 12.91 0.17
N LYS A 133 -15.58 12.60 -0.15
CA LYS A 133 -16.72 12.96 0.73
C LYS A 133 -16.67 12.24 2.08
N TYR A 134 -16.05 11.07 2.13
CA TYR A 134 -16.08 10.18 3.29
C TYR A 134 -14.74 10.06 4.03
N TRP A 135 -13.70 10.79 3.62
CA TRP A 135 -12.34 10.59 4.14
C TRP A 135 -12.24 10.69 5.67
N THR A 136 -12.96 11.62 6.30
CA THR A 136 -12.95 11.79 7.77
C THR A 136 -13.57 10.61 8.51
N TYR A 137 -14.63 10.01 7.96
CA TYR A 137 -15.24 8.80 8.51
C TYR A 137 -14.28 7.61 8.40
N VAL A 138 -13.68 7.42 7.23
CA VAL A 138 -12.70 6.34 7.02
C VAL A 138 -11.47 6.53 7.91
N ALA A 139 -10.98 7.76 8.08
CA ALA A 139 -9.87 8.07 8.97
C ALA A 139 -10.18 7.78 10.45
N THR A 140 -11.46 7.86 10.83
CA THR A 140 -11.93 7.48 12.16
C THR A 140 -11.98 5.96 12.31
N LEU A 141 -12.51 5.25 11.29
CA LEU A 141 -12.55 3.79 11.26
C LEU A 141 -11.15 3.17 11.22
N GLN A 142 -10.17 3.85 10.61
CA GLN A 142 -8.75 3.47 10.62
C GLN A 142 -8.20 3.33 12.05
N ALA A 143 -8.82 3.91 13.08
CA ALA A 143 -8.34 3.77 14.46
C ALA A 143 -8.18 2.30 14.91
N LEU A 144 -9.02 1.39 14.43
CA LEU A 144 -8.89 -0.05 14.69
C LEU A 144 -7.61 -0.61 14.07
N SER A 145 -7.38 -0.29 12.80
CA SER A 145 -6.18 -0.66 12.05
C SER A 145 -4.90 -0.11 12.70
N ASP A 146 -4.89 1.17 13.06
CA ASP A 146 -3.74 1.82 13.70
C ASP A 146 -3.43 1.22 15.08
N ALA A 147 -4.46 0.87 15.86
CA ALA A 147 -4.30 0.20 17.13
C ALA A 147 -3.68 -1.20 16.95
N ALA A 148 -4.15 -1.97 15.96
CA ALA A 148 -3.58 -3.26 15.63
C ALA A 148 -2.11 -3.14 15.21
N VAL A 149 -1.77 -2.19 14.33
CA VAL A 149 -0.39 -1.90 13.91
C VAL A 149 0.49 -1.52 15.10
N TYR A 150 -0.01 -0.67 16.00
CA TYR A 150 0.75 -0.24 17.17
C TYR A 150 1.09 -1.43 18.09
N VAL A 151 0.11 -2.27 18.40
CA VAL A 151 0.32 -3.44 19.27
C VAL A 151 1.28 -4.44 18.62
N THR A 152 1.02 -4.82 17.37
CA THR A 152 1.74 -5.93 16.74
C THR A 152 3.10 -5.53 16.16
N LEU A 153 3.23 -4.35 15.56
CA LEU A 153 4.46 -3.95 14.86
C LEU A 153 5.33 -3.00 15.67
N VAL A 154 4.73 -2.09 16.45
CA VAL A 154 5.50 -1.13 17.27
C VAL A 154 5.87 -1.75 18.61
N LYS A 155 4.90 -2.34 19.32
CA LYS A 155 5.13 -2.99 20.61
C LYS A 155 5.60 -4.43 20.49
N LYS A 156 5.39 -5.07 19.34
CA LYS A 156 5.74 -6.48 19.10
C LYS A 156 5.04 -7.44 20.06
N GLU A 157 3.82 -7.08 20.44
CA GLU A 157 2.95 -7.87 21.31
C GLU A 157 1.88 -8.58 20.47
N PRO A 158 1.37 -9.75 20.89
CA PRO A 158 0.32 -10.42 20.17
C PRO A 158 -0.98 -9.61 20.23
N ILE A 159 -1.79 -9.67 19.17
CA ILE A 159 -3.05 -8.92 19.09
C ILE A 159 -4.09 -9.37 20.16
N THR A 160 -3.86 -10.52 20.78
CA THR A 160 -4.65 -11.07 21.89
C THR A 160 -4.43 -10.32 23.21
N GLU A 161 -3.47 -9.40 23.30
CA GLU A 161 -3.30 -8.49 24.43
C GLU A 161 -4.40 -7.41 24.43
N TYR A 162 -5.63 -7.83 24.73
CA TYR A 162 -6.83 -7.01 24.61
C TYR A 162 -6.76 -5.70 25.41
N GLY A 163 -6.08 -5.71 26.56
CA GLY A 163 -5.86 -4.49 27.36
C GLY A 163 -5.02 -3.45 26.63
N MET A 164 -3.94 -3.89 25.96
CA MET A 164 -3.09 -3.01 25.18
C MET A 164 -3.80 -2.52 23.91
N LEU A 165 -4.53 -3.41 23.23
CA LEU A 165 -5.33 -3.08 22.06
C LEU A 165 -6.42 -2.05 22.39
N ALA A 166 -7.17 -2.27 23.47
CA ALA A 166 -8.19 -1.33 23.95
C ALA A 166 -7.58 0.02 24.36
N GLY A 167 -6.44 0.01 25.04
CA GLY A 167 -5.70 1.23 25.40
C GLY A 167 -5.22 2.01 24.18
N ALA A 168 -4.61 1.33 23.20
CA ALA A 168 -4.16 1.93 21.95
C ALA A 168 -5.34 2.50 21.14
N LEU A 169 -6.45 1.78 21.06
CA LEU A 169 -7.67 2.24 20.41
C LEU A 169 -8.27 3.47 21.10
N ALA A 170 -8.39 3.44 22.43
CA ALA A 170 -8.89 4.57 23.21
C ALA A 170 -8.01 5.82 23.04
N ALA A 171 -6.69 5.65 23.10
CA ALA A 171 -5.74 6.73 22.84
C ALA A 171 -5.91 7.28 21.42
N ARG A 172 -5.98 6.41 20.41
CA ARG A 172 -6.15 6.80 19.01
C ARG A 172 -7.46 7.56 18.77
N ILE A 173 -8.57 7.14 19.38
CA ILE A 173 -9.87 7.82 19.34
C ILE A 173 -9.79 9.19 20.03
N ALA A 174 -9.11 9.29 21.17
CA ALA A 174 -8.92 10.56 21.87
C ALA A 174 -8.13 11.56 21.00
N VAL A 175 -7.06 11.12 20.35
CA VAL A 175 -6.31 11.97 19.39
C VAL A 175 -7.20 12.35 18.20
N THR A 176 -8.00 11.42 17.65
CA THR A 176 -8.99 11.74 16.60
C THR A 176 -9.90 12.88 17.03
N PHE A 177 -10.48 12.79 18.23
CA PHE A 177 -11.39 13.82 18.75
C PHE A 177 -10.69 15.19 18.85
N VAL A 178 -9.45 15.23 19.35
CA VAL A 178 -8.65 16.46 19.39
C VAL A 178 -8.40 17.01 17.98
N CYS A 179 -8.00 16.16 17.04
CA CYS A 179 -7.76 16.55 15.65
C CYS A 179 -9.02 17.06 14.95
N PHE A 180 -10.20 16.48 15.22
CA PHE A 180 -11.48 17.00 14.72
C PHE A 180 -11.78 18.40 15.25
N ARG A 181 -11.51 18.66 16.55
CA ARG A 181 -11.70 19.99 17.15
C ARG A 181 -10.74 21.03 16.61
N LEU A 182 -9.53 20.61 16.21
CA LEU A 182 -8.48 21.45 15.65
C LEU A 182 -8.43 21.41 14.12
N ARG A 183 -9.47 20.86 13.46
CA ARG A 183 -9.46 20.67 12.01
C ARG A 183 -9.23 22.00 11.29
N GLY A 184 -8.29 22.02 10.36
CA GLY A 184 -7.94 23.20 9.57
C GLY A 184 -7.21 24.31 10.34
N CYS A 185 -6.77 24.09 11.59
CA CYS A 185 -6.00 25.08 12.35
C CYS A 185 -4.66 25.46 11.67
N LEU A 186 -4.12 24.56 10.84
CA LEU A 186 -2.93 24.76 10.01
C LEU A 186 -3.25 25.02 8.53
N SER A 187 -4.49 25.36 8.18
CA SER A 187 -4.91 25.61 6.79
C SER A 187 -4.13 26.71 6.07
N LYS A 188 -3.58 27.68 6.81
CA LYS A 188 -2.70 28.73 6.26
C LYS A 188 -1.27 28.26 5.97
N MET A 189 -0.91 27.08 6.46
CA MET A 189 0.44 26.50 6.35
C MET A 189 0.51 25.29 5.41
N LYS A 190 -0.54 25.04 4.60
CA LYS A 190 -0.62 23.88 3.68
C LYS A 190 0.66 23.66 2.87
N SER A 191 1.19 24.71 2.24
CA SER A 191 2.41 24.60 1.42
C SER A 191 3.64 24.21 2.23
N VAL A 192 3.79 24.78 3.44
CA VAL A 192 4.91 24.45 4.34
C VAL A 192 4.83 23.00 4.79
N VAL A 193 3.63 22.54 5.17
CA VAL A 193 3.39 21.15 5.56
C VAL A 193 3.66 20.20 4.38
N ASN A 194 3.19 20.52 3.17
CA ASN A 194 3.43 19.70 1.99
C ASN A 194 4.92 19.58 1.65
N VAL A 195 5.68 20.69 1.73
CA VAL A 195 7.13 20.68 1.50
C VAL A 195 7.83 19.85 2.57
N ALA A 196 7.51 20.06 3.84
CA ALA A 196 8.09 19.29 4.94
C ALA A 196 7.78 17.78 4.81
N LEU A 197 6.56 17.42 4.42
CA LEU A 197 6.16 16.05 4.13
C LEU A 197 6.95 15.47 2.95
N LEU A 198 7.06 16.20 1.85
CA LEU A 198 7.83 15.73 0.70
C LEU A 198 9.30 15.50 1.08
N SER A 199 9.91 16.44 1.81
CA SER A 199 11.29 16.30 2.30
C SER A 199 11.43 15.11 3.25
N TYR A 200 10.46 14.91 4.16
CA TYR A 200 10.40 13.75 5.04
C TYR A 200 10.36 12.45 4.25
N MET A 201 9.51 12.36 3.24
CA MET A 201 9.36 11.17 2.42
C MET A 201 10.62 10.88 1.62
N VAL A 202 11.19 11.89 0.94
CA VAL A 202 12.46 11.76 0.22
C VAL A 202 13.55 11.26 1.16
N TYR A 203 13.73 11.89 2.32
CA TYR A 203 14.70 11.45 3.32
C TYR A 203 14.43 10.01 3.78
N GLY A 204 13.17 9.68 4.08
CA GLY A 204 12.75 8.35 4.53
C GLY A 204 13.03 7.25 3.52
N THR A 205 12.93 7.53 2.22
CA THR A 205 13.28 6.57 1.15
C THR A 205 14.77 6.28 1.03
N GLN A 206 15.63 7.15 1.59
CA GLN A 206 17.08 6.93 1.62
C GLN A 206 17.53 6.10 2.83
N MET A 207 16.63 5.89 3.80
CA MET A 207 16.90 5.05 4.95
C MET A 207 16.66 3.59 4.59
N ASN A 208 17.45 2.68 5.20
CA ASN A 208 17.34 1.26 4.93
C ASN A 208 15.92 0.74 5.32
N PRO A 209 15.13 0.22 4.35
CA PRO A 209 13.76 -0.23 4.62
C PRO A 209 13.70 -1.59 5.34
N TYR A 210 14.83 -2.28 5.52
CA TYR A 210 14.88 -3.64 6.07
C TYR A 210 15.18 -3.70 7.59
N HIS A 211 15.34 -2.55 8.25
CA HIS A 211 15.62 -2.49 9.70
C HIS A 211 14.50 -1.75 10.47
N GLY A 212 13.58 -2.51 11.07
CA GLY A 212 12.45 -1.96 11.82
C GLY A 212 11.30 -1.49 10.91
N ILE A 213 10.40 -0.65 11.45
CA ILE A 213 9.38 0.01 10.62
C ILE A 213 10.10 1.04 9.75
N PRO A 214 10.07 0.92 8.41
CA PRO A 214 10.74 1.90 7.56
C PRO A 214 10.22 3.30 7.86
N TYR A 215 11.12 4.28 7.86
CA TYR A 215 10.79 5.65 8.23
C TYR A 215 9.62 6.21 7.40
N ALA A 216 9.59 5.89 6.09
CA ALA A 216 8.50 6.20 5.18
C ALA A 216 7.17 5.53 5.57
N MET A 217 7.18 4.28 6.07
CA MET A 217 5.97 3.56 6.46
C MET A 217 5.30 4.15 7.69
N SER A 218 6.09 4.75 8.60
CA SER A 218 5.51 5.40 9.78
C SER A 218 4.53 6.53 9.43
N PHE A 219 4.62 7.11 8.22
CA PHE A 219 3.66 8.08 7.72
C PHE A 219 2.22 7.53 7.72
N GLY A 220 2.03 6.23 7.56
CA GLY A 220 0.70 5.61 7.68
C GLY A 220 0.06 5.75 9.06
N LEU A 221 0.85 5.91 10.14
CA LEU A 221 0.36 6.03 11.52
C LEU A 221 -0.05 7.46 11.91
N TRP A 222 0.52 8.47 11.26
CA TRP A 222 0.35 9.87 11.68
C TRP A 222 -0.07 10.82 10.54
N GLY A 223 -0.05 10.39 9.27
CA GLY A 223 -0.44 11.25 8.14
C GLY A 223 -1.87 11.77 8.22
N TRP A 224 -2.79 10.98 8.79
CA TRP A 224 -4.16 11.40 9.06
C TRP A 224 -4.23 12.62 10.01
N ILE A 225 -3.31 12.75 10.98
CA ILE A 225 -3.26 13.91 11.90
C ILE A 225 -3.05 15.17 11.09
N LEU A 226 -2.04 15.18 10.22
CA LEU A 226 -1.74 16.33 9.38
C LEU A 226 -2.89 16.63 8.42
N ALA A 227 -3.52 15.60 7.84
CA ALA A 227 -4.69 15.77 7.00
C ALA A 227 -5.84 16.50 7.71
N PHE A 228 -6.11 16.19 8.99
CA PHE A 228 -7.07 16.94 9.81
C PHE A 228 -6.60 18.36 10.09
N LEU A 229 -5.38 18.54 10.59
CA LEU A 229 -4.89 19.85 11.02
C LEU A 229 -4.79 20.83 9.84
N THR A 230 -4.44 20.38 8.64
CA THR A 230 -4.40 21.23 7.45
C THR A 230 -5.71 21.26 6.66
N ASP A 231 -6.64 20.35 6.95
CA ASP A 231 -7.84 20.10 6.15
C ASP A 231 -7.48 19.81 4.67
N GLN A 232 -6.63 18.80 4.48
CA GLN A 232 -6.18 18.31 3.18
C GLN A 232 -6.43 16.79 3.06
N PRO A 233 -7.54 16.38 2.44
CA PRO A 233 -7.87 14.96 2.23
C PRO A 233 -6.78 14.22 1.45
N ALA A 234 -6.09 14.92 0.55
CA ALA A 234 -4.99 14.40 -0.23
C ALA A 234 -3.86 13.78 0.63
N ILE A 235 -3.51 14.42 1.76
CA ILE A 235 -2.50 13.91 2.70
C ILE A 235 -2.97 12.60 3.33
N TYR A 236 -4.25 12.52 3.69
CA TYR A 236 -4.84 11.31 4.25
C TYR A 236 -4.75 10.17 3.22
N PHE A 237 -5.25 10.39 2.01
CA PHE A 237 -5.20 9.40 0.94
C PHE A 237 -3.78 8.91 0.64
N TRP A 238 -2.80 9.81 0.58
CA TRP A 238 -1.40 9.42 0.41
C TRP A 238 -0.90 8.55 1.56
N SER A 239 -1.24 8.90 2.81
CA SER A 239 -0.84 8.12 4.00
C SER A 239 -1.44 6.71 4.05
N THR A 240 -2.64 6.52 3.51
CA THR A 240 -3.32 5.20 3.56
C THR A 240 -2.57 4.11 2.80
N GLY A 241 -1.81 4.44 1.74
CA GLY A 241 -0.97 3.45 1.05
C GLY A 241 0.14 2.87 1.94
N PHE A 242 0.68 3.69 2.85
CA PHE A 242 1.64 3.25 3.87
C PHE A 242 0.95 2.49 5.00
N ALA A 243 -0.24 2.94 5.42
CA ALA A 243 -1.05 2.25 6.42
C ALA A 243 -1.45 0.83 5.95
N ALA A 244 -1.86 0.68 4.69
CA ALA A 244 -2.15 -0.63 4.09
C ALA A 244 -0.92 -1.55 4.11
N THR A 245 0.27 -1.01 3.85
CA THR A 245 1.52 -1.80 3.91
C THR A 245 1.81 -2.28 5.33
N MET A 246 1.60 -1.44 6.34
CA MET A 246 1.74 -1.87 7.73
C MET A 246 0.69 -2.92 8.10
N LEU A 247 -0.54 -2.80 7.62
CA LEU A 247 -1.60 -3.80 7.87
C LEU A 247 -1.29 -5.16 7.25
N GLN A 248 -0.59 -5.22 6.11
CA GLN A 248 -0.06 -6.49 5.59
C GLN A 248 0.94 -7.12 6.58
N GLY A 249 1.80 -6.31 7.20
CA GLY A 249 2.67 -6.76 8.29
C GLY A 249 1.90 -7.31 9.50
N VAL A 250 0.79 -6.68 9.87
CA VAL A 250 -0.11 -7.19 10.92
C VAL A 250 -0.71 -8.54 10.52
N ALA A 251 -1.12 -8.69 9.27
CA ALA A 251 -1.70 -9.93 8.75
C ALA A 251 -0.73 -11.12 8.92
N HIS A 252 0.52 -10.95 8.49
CA HIS A 252 1.59 -11.93 8.70
C HIS A 252 1.85 -12.22 10.19
N ALA A 253 1.91 -11.18 11.03
CA ALA A 253 2.13 -11.36 12.47
C ALA A 253 1.02 -12.17 13.14
N ILE A 254 -0.24 -12.03 12.70
CA ILE A 254 -1.37 -12.78 13.24
C ILE A 254 -1.40 -14.22 12.69
N SER A 255 -1.11 -14.43 11.40
CA SER A 255 -1.09 -15.78 10.81
C SER A 255 0.15 -16.58 11.20
N GLY A 256 1.19 -15.93 11.72
CA GLY A 256 2.48 -16.55 12.01
C GLY A 256 3.30 -16.85 10.75
N GLU A 257 2.87 -16.38 9.59
CA GLU A 257 3.59 -16.53 8.33
C GLU A 257 4.69 -15.48 8.19
N GLN A 258 5.74 -15.81 7.44
CA GLN A 258 6.85 -14.90 7.24
C GLN A 258 6.40 -13.71 6.38
N GLY A 259 6.70 -12.49 6.83
CA GLY A 259 6.45 -11.30 6.02
C GLY A 259 7.24 -11.35 4.71
N THR A 260 6.57 -11.09 3.58
CA THR A 260 7.22 -11.21 2.27
C THR A 260 8.35 -10.20 2.08
N MET A 261 8.14 -8.92 2.42
CA MET A 261 9.14 -7.85 2.22
C MET A 261 10.52 -8.16 2.85
N PRO A 262 10.63 -8.63 4.12
CA PRO A 262 11.91 -9.07 4.68
C PRO A 262 12.62 -10.21 3.94
N THR A 263 11.88 -11.02 3.17
CA THR A 263 12.46 -12.13 2.37
C THR A 263 12.88 -11.71 0.97
N LEU A 264 12.45 -10.54 0.52
CA LEU A 264 12.86 -10.01 -0.77
C LEU A 264 14.27 -9.44 -0.64
N HIS A 265 15.25 -10.20 -1.12
CA HIS A 265 16.67 -9.86 -0.99
C HIS A 265 17.16 -8.86 -2.04
N ASN A 266 16.29 -8.44 -2.97
CA ASN A 266 16.64 -7.50 -4.02
C ASN A 266 15.45 -6.64 -4.43
N TYR A 267 15.78 -5.50 -5.03
CA TYR A 267 14.82 -4.52 -5.53
C TYR A 267 13.87 -5.08 -6.60
N ALA A 268 14.33 -6.00 -7.45
CA ALA A 268 13.54 -6.55 -8.55
C ALA A 268 12.34 -7.35 -8.03
N ASP A 269 12.54 -8.15 -6.99
CA ASP A 269 11.48 -8.92 -6.34
C ASP A 269 10.47 -7.98 -5.67
N GLU A 270 10.94 -6.88 -5.07
CA GLU A 270 10.06 -5.90 -4.44
C GLU A 270 9.17 -5.18 -5.46
N VAL A 271 9.75 -4.69 -6.56
CA VAL A 271 8.98 -4.05 -7.64
C VAL A 271 7.94 -5.04 -8.21
N ALA A 272 8.31 -6.31 -8.39
CA ALA A 272 7.40 -7.34 -8.88
C ALA A 272 6.29 -7.64 -7.89
N HIS A 273 6.62 -7.77 -6.61
CA HIS A 273 5.64 -7.99 -5.55
C HIS A 273 4.63 -6.85 -5.52
N VAL A 274 5.07 -5.59 -5.48
CA VAL A 274 4.15 -4.45 -5.37
C VAL A 274 3.33 -4.21 -6.65
N THR A 275 3.88 -4.55 -7.82
CA THR A 275 3.21 -4.35 -9.12
C THR A 275 2.23 -5.46 -9.41
N TYR A 276 2.59 -6.70 -9.12
CA TYR A 276 1.72 -7.86 -9.36
C TYR A 276 0.79 -8.17 -8.20
N PHE A 277 0.92 -7.51 -7.05
CA PHE A 277 0.13 -7.78 -5.84
C PHE A 277 -1.35 -8.09 -6.08
N PRO A 278 -2.12 -7.32 -6.88
CA PRO A 278 -3.53 -7.65 -7.13
C PRO A 278 -3.73 -9.04 -7.74
N VAL A 279 -2.96 -9.40 -8.76
CA VAL A 279 -3.07 -10.72 -9.41
C VAL A 279 -2.42 -11.84 -8.59
N LEU A 280 -1.35 -11.56 -7.84
CA LEU A 280 -0.72 -12.51 -6.91
C LEU A 280 -1.71 -12.96 -5.82
N LEU A 281 -2.37 -11.98 -5.21
CA LEU A 281 -3.36 -12.20 -4.16
C LEU A 281 -4.59 -12.94 -4.69
N LEU A 282 -5.18 -12.46 -5.79
CA LEU A 282 -6.41 -13.04 -6.34
C LEU A 282 -6.19 -14.48 -6.83
N ARG A 283 -5.03 -14.78 -7.42
CA ARG A 283 -4.64 -16.15 -7.78
C ARG A 283 -4.50 -17.02 -6.54
N SER A 284 -3.81 -16.54 -5.50
CA SER A 284 -3.64 -17.29 -4.25
C SER A 284 -4.98 -17.55 -3.54
N CYS A 285 -5.90 -16.61 -3.58
CA CYS A 285 -7.28 -16.79 -3.09
C CYS A 285 -8.02 -17.85 -3.91
N TYR A 286 -7.96 -17.78 -5.25
CA TYR A 286 -8.60 -18.74 -6.14
C TYR A 286 -8.07 -20.16 -5.89
N GLU A 287 -6.75 -20.34 -5.86
CA GLU A 287 -6.12 -21.63 -5.60
C GLU A 287 -6.46 -22.16 -4.20
N SER A 288 -6.50 -21.31 -3.18
CA SER A 288 -6.86 -21.73 -1.81
C SER A 288 -8.31 -22.22 -1.71
N VAL A 289 -9.24 -21.54 -2.38
CA VAL A 289 -10.66 -21.95 -2.44
C VAL A 289 -10.82 -23.29 -3.17
N ASN A 290 -10.00 -23.53 -4.20
CA ASN A 290 -10.03 -24.76 -5.00
C ASN A 290 -9.05 -25.84 -4.50
N ALA A 291 -8.42 -25.66 -3.33
CA ALA A 291 -7.43 -26.57 -2.77
C ALA A 291 -6.27 -26.95 -3.71
N ILE A 292 -5.86 -26.01 -4.58
CA ILE A 292 -4.70 -26.16 -5.46
C ILE A 292 -3.43 -25.90 -4.64
N PRO A 293 -2.47 -26.84 -4.61
CA PRO A 293 -1.25 -26.70 -3.83
C PRO A 293 -0.32 -25.62 -4.39
N PRO A 294 0.53 -25.02 -3.56
CA PRO A 294 1.52 -24.04 -4.01
C PRO A 294 2.48 -24.62 -5.06
N PRO A 295 2.98 -23.80 -6.00
CA PRO A 295 3.97 -24.24 -6.98
C PRO A 295 5.29 -24.61 -6.29
N VAL A 296 5.96 -25.65 -6.79
CA VAL A 296 7.33 -26.00 -6.40
C VAL A 296 8.27 -25.31 -7.37
N LEU A 297 9.21 -24.50 -6.87
CA LEU A 297 10.23 -23.91 -7.72
C LEU A 297 11.20 -25.02 -8.17
N GLU A 298 11.18 -25.36 -9.46
CA GLU A 298 12.24 -26.19 -10.04
C GLU A 298 13.54 -25.37 -9.99
N THR A 299 14.50 -25.84 -9.19
CA THR A 299 15.80 -25.20 -8.98
C THR A 299 16.77 -25.46 -10.13
#